data_AF-A0A257XAR4-F1
#
_entry.id   AF-A0A257XAR4-F1
#
_cell.length_a   1.000
_cell.length_b   1.000
_cell.length_c   1.000
_cell.angle_alpha   90.00
_cell.angle_beta   90.00
_cell.angle_gamma   90.00
#
_symmetry.space_group_name_H-M   'P 1'
#
loop_
_entity.id
_entity.type
_entity.pdbx_description
1 polymer ?
#
loop_
_entity_poly.entity_id
_entity_poly.type
_entity_poly.pdbx_seq_one_letter_code
_entity_poly.pdbx_strand_id
1 'polypeptide(L)'
;MRAVVMELAGDYRRTIRDLKNLKLRNGAERLANWLIRAELEQGATGAVEIPVEKRTVAARLGMTPENLSRAFATLAEYGVRTKGARVEFTDRSALVAYAKPDPLVDLPD
;
A
#
# COMPACT_ATOMS: atom_id res chain seq x y z
N MET A 1 -19.53 -36.96 21.89
CA MET A 1 -19.38 -36.56 20.47
C MET A 1 -20.18 -35.29 20.22
N ARG A 2 -19.53 -34.11 20.18
CA ARG A 2 -20.01 -32.84 19.56
C ARG A 2 -19.07 -31.69 19.96
N ALA A 3 -17.83 -31.69 19.46
CA ALA A 3 -16.90 -30.59 19.68
C ALA A 3 -15.90 -30.42 18.51
N VAL A 4 -16.34 -30.69 17.27
CA VAL A 4 -15.45 -30.69 16.08
C VAL A 4 -15.91 -29.73 14.99
N VAL A 5 -16.73 -28.71 15.30
CA VAL A 5 -17.29 -27.80 14.28
C VAL A 5 -16.84 -26.34 14.47
N MET A 6 -15.85 -26.05 15.32
CA MET A 6 -15.37 -24.67 15.53
C MET A 6 -13.86 -24.47 15.34
N GLU A 7 -13.14 -25.42 14.72
CA GLU A 7 -11.68 -25.29 14.53
C GLU A 7 -11.25 -25.13 13.06
N LEU A 8 -12.16 -25.22 12.08
CA LEU A 8 -11.82 -25.00 10.66
C LEU A 8 -11.97 -23.53 10.19
N ALA A 9 -12.57 -22.65 10.99
CA ALA A 9 -12.79 -21.24 10.62
C ALA A 9 -11.62 -20.31 11.01
N GLY A 10 -10.73 -20.76 11.90
CA GLY A 10 -9.59 -19.99 12.38
C GLY A 10 -8.42 -19.96 11.39
N ASP A 11 -8.18 -21.08 10.70
CA ASP A 11 -7.06 -21.23 9.79
C ASP A 11 -7.29 -20.50 8.45
N TYR A 12 -8.51 -20.58 7.91
CA TYR A 12 -8.85 -19.88 6.67
C TYR A 12 -8.69 -18.35 6.77
N ARG A 13 -9.00 -17.77 7.94
CA ARG A 13 -8.79 -16.32 8.17
C ARG A 13 -7.32 -15.96 8.30
N ARG A 14 -6.46 -16.84 8.81
CA ARG A 14 -5.01 -16.60 8.87
C ARG A 14 -4.40 -16.67 7.48
N THR A 15 -4.71 -17.69 6.69
CA THR A 15 -4.19 -17.83 5.32
C THR A 15 -4.65 -16.68 4.43
N ILE A 16 -5.93 -16.28 4.50
CA ILE A 16 -6.43 -15.12 3.75
C ILE A 16 -5.80 -13.81 4.26
N ARG A 17 -5.48 -13.70 5.57
CA ARG A 17 -4.80 -12.52 6.11
C ARG A 17 -3.36 -12.45 5.60
N ASP A 18 -2.66 -13.57 5.52
CA ASP A 18 -1.29 -13.65 5.03
C ASP A 18 -1.22 -13.35 3.53
N LEU A 19 -2.11 -13.96 2.74
CA LEU A 19 -2.24 -13.70 1.30
C LEU A 19 -2.65 -12.25 1.01
N LYS A 20 -3.54 -11.67 1.84
CA LYS A 20 -3.88 -10.24 1.78
C LYS A 20 -2.70 -9.37 2.18
N ASN A 21 -1.91 -9.74 3.19
CA ASN A 21 -0.72 -8.99 3.59
C ASN A 21 0.35 -9.03 2.50
N LEU A 22 0.53 -10.15 1.79
CA LEU A 22 1.45 -10.25 0.67
C LEU A 22 1.00 -9.40 -0.52
N LYS A 23 -0.26 -9.51 -0.95
CA LYS A 23 -0.82 -8.63 -2.00
C LYS A 23 -0.86 -7.15 -1.58
N LEU A 24 -1.05 -6.88 -0.29
CA LEU A 24 -1.03 -5.52 0.26
C LEU A 24 0.38 -4.95 0.30
N ARG A 25 1.39 -5.75 0.65
CA ARG A 25 2.81 -5.36 0.58
C ARG A 25 3.17 -4.96 -0.84
N ASN A 26 2.85 -5.82 -1.81
CA ASN A 26 2.95 -5.54 -3.24
C ASN A 26 2.23 -4.23 -3.63
N GLY A 27 1.08 -3.96 -3.02
CA GLY A 27 0.32 -2.73 -3.22
C GLY A 27 0.90 -1.47 -2.58
N ALA A 28 1.44 -1.61 -1.38
CA ALA A 28 2.11 -0.53 -0.66
C ALA A 28 3.39 -0.13 -1.39
N GLU A 29 4.12 -1.09 -1.96
CA GLU A 29 5.30 -0.86 -2.79
C GLU A 29 4.93 -0.13 -4.10
N ARG A 30 3.86 -0.55 -4.77
CA ARG A 30 3.33 0.15 -5.96
C ARG A 30 2.86 1.57 -5.63
N LEU A 31 2.18 1.76 -4.51
CA LEU A 31 1.77 3.08 -4.03
C LEU A 31 2.97 3.95 -3.69
N ALA A 32 4.00 3.39 -3.03
CA ALA A 32 5.23 4.10 -2.72
C ALA A 32 5.97 4.56 -3.98
N ASN A 33 6.12 3.67 -4.97
CA ASN A 33 6.69 4.04 -6.27
C ASN A 33 5.90 5.13 -6.98
N TRP A 34 4.57 5.03 -6.97
CA TRP A 34 3.72 6.06 -7.55
C TRP A 34 3.86 7.40 -6.83
N LEU A 35 3.93 7.40 -5.50
CA LEU A 35 4.14 8.59 -4.68
C LEU A 35 5.50 9.25 -4.98
N ILE A 36 6.57 8.47 -5.08
CA ILE A 36 7.91 8.99 -5.42
C ILE A 36 7.91 9.62 -6.82
N ARG A 37 7.25 8.97 -7.79
CA ARG A 37 7.09 9.51 -9.15
C ARG A 37 6.27 10.80 -9.16
N ALA A 38 5.12 10.81 -8.49
CA ALA A 38 4.27 11.99 -8.38
C ALA A 38 5.01 13.15 -7.69
N GLU A 39 5.86 12.85 -6.69
CA GLU A 39 6.67 13.85 -6.00
C GLU A 39 7.71 14.45 -6.93
N LEU A 40 8.39 13.61 -7.71
CA LEU A 40 9.36 14.03 -8.71
C LEU A 40 8.72 14.93 -9.78
N GLU A 41 7.52 14.57 -10.26
CA GLU A 41 6.74 15.36 -11.22
C GLU A 41 6.30 16.72 -10.65
N GLN A 42 6.10 16.81 -9.32
CA GLN A 42 5.75 18.05 -8.62
C GLN A 42 6.97 18.87 -8.16
N GLY A 43 8.18 18.52 -8.60
CA GLY A 43 9.41 19.29 -8.30
C GLY A 43 10.20 18.79 -7.11
N ALA A 44 9.99 17.54 -6.69
CA ALA A 44 10.75 16.85 -5.65
C ALA A 44 10.82 17.62 -4.30
N THR A 45 9.67 18.13 -3.85
CA THR A 45 9.56 18.98 -2.66
C THR A 45 9.45 18.21 -1.34
N GLY A 46 9.54 16.89 -1.36
CA GLY A 46 9.26 16.06 -0.18
C GLY A 46 7.77 16.00 0.19
N ALA A 47 6.88 16.46 -0.70
CA ALA A 47 5.45 16.29 -0.57
C ALA A 47 4.79 16.09 -1.94
N VAL A 48 3.65 15.41 -1.93
CA VAL A 48 2.78 15.21 -3.09
C VAL A 48 1.39 15.71 -2.77
N GLU A 49 0.86 16.57 -3.61
CA GLU A 49 -0.56 16.86 -3.61
C GLU A 49 -1.30 15.85 -4.48
N ILE A 50 -2.26 15.16 -3.88
CA ILE A 50 -3.19 14.26 -4.54
C ILE A 50 -4.53 15.01 -4.64
N PRO A 51 -4.77 15.79 -5.72
CA PRO A 51 -6.02 16.53 -5.89
C PRO A 51 -7.21 15.61 -6.19
N VAL A 52 -6.95 14.32 -6.43
CA VAL A 52 -7.96 13.31 -6.75
C VAL A 52 -8.35 12.49 -5.52
N GLU A 53 -9.59 12.03 -5.49
CA GLU A 53 -10.04 11.17 -4.41
C GLU A 53 -9.21 9.88 -4.33
N LYS A 54 -9.01 9.38 -3.11
CA LYS A 54 -8.32 8.11 -2.84
C LYS A 54 -8.86 6.95 -3.69
N ARG A 55 -10.16 6.95 -4.00
CA ARG A 55 -10.80 5.94 -4.86
C ARG A 55 -10.26 5.95 -6.29
N THR A 56 -9.99 7.13 -6.84
CA THR A 56 -9.42 7.30 -8.19
C THR A 56 -7.98 6.81 -8.24
N VAL A 57 -7.19 7.10 -7.20
CA VAL A 57 -5.83 6.56 -7.07
C VAL A 57 -5.85 5.04 -6.96
N ALA A 58 -6.77 4.49 -6.15
CA ALA A 58 -6.94 3.04 -6.01
C ALA A 58 -7.27 2.39 -7.36
N ALA A 59 -8.23 2.93 -8.11
CA ALA A 59 -8.57 2.45 -9.44
C ALA A 59 -7.37 2.51 -10.40
N ARG A 60 -6.61 3.61 -10.39
CA ARG A 60 -5.42 3.79 -11.26
C ARG A 60 -4.28 2.83 -10.92
N LEU A 61 -4.15 2.45 -9.65
CA LEU A 61 -3.17 1.47 -9.18
C LEU A 61 -3.68 0.02 -9.28
N GLY A 62 -4.90 -0.20 -9.80
CA GLY A 62 -5.51 -1.54 -9.87
C GLY A 62 -5.81 -2.15 -8.50
N MET A 63 -6.11 -1.31 -7.50
CA MET A 63 -6.33 -1.69 -6.11
C MET A 63 -7.75 -1.33 -5.65
N THR A 64 -8.26 -2.05 -4.65
CA THR A 64 -9.48 -1.63 -3.97
C THR A 64 -9.20 -0.45 -3.02
N PRO A 65 -10.18 0.41 -2.72
CA PRO A 65 -9.99 1.52 -1.79
C PRO A 65 -9.60 1.08 -0.37
N GLU A 66 -10.05 -0.10 0.10
CA GLU A 66 -9.54 -0.69 1.34
C GLU A 66 -8.05 -1.05 1.25
N ASN A 67 -7.60 -1.60 0.12
CA ASN A 67 -6.19 -1.96 -0.07
C ASN A 67 -5.30 -0.71 -0.11
N LEU A 68 -5.74 0.34 -0.81
CA LEU A 68 -5.06 1.64 -0.81
C LEU A 68 -4.99 2.24 0.60
N SER A 69 -6.08 2.19 1.36
CA SER A 69 -6.11 2.74 2.73
C SER A 69 -5.13 2.01 3.65
N ARG A 70 -5.05 0.68 3.52
CA ARG A 70 -4.07 -0.12 4.26
C ARG A 70 -2.63 0.12 3.78
N ALA A 71 -2.42 0.35 2.49
CA ALA A 71 -1.13 0.70 1.93
C ALA A 71 -0.64 2.04 2.51
N PHE A 72 -1.50 3.06 2.55
CA PHE A 72 -1.19 4.32 3.24
C PHE A 72 -0.87 4.12 4.72
N ALA A 73 -1.62 3.27 5.43
CA ALA A 73 -1.34 2.97 6.84
C ALA A 73 0.03 2.31 7.03
N THR A 74 0.40 1.39 6.14
CA THR A 74 1.72 0.74 6.16
C THR A 74 2.82 1.77 5.86
N LEU A 75 2.65 2.58 4.81
CA LEU A 75 3.60 3.62 4.44
C LEU A 75 3.74 4.72 5.50
N ALA A 76 2.75 4.91 6.36
CA ALA A 76 2.84 5.84 7.49
C ALA A 76 3.92 5.43 8.50
N GLU A 77 4.17 4.13 8.67
CA GLU A 77 5.28 3.61 9.48
C GLU A 77 6.65 3.90 8.84
N TYR A 78 6.68 4.06 7.51
CA TYR A 78 7.88 4.39 6.73
C TYR A 78 8.03 5.89 6.45
N GLY A 79 7.32 6.74 7.19
CA GLY A 79 7.48 8.20 7.11
C GLY A 79 6.52 8.91 6.15
N VAL A 80 5.49 8.25 5.62
CA VAL A 80 4.45 8.89 4.79
C VAL A 80 3.32 9.46 5.64
N ARG A 81 3.16 10.78 5.65
CA ARG A 81 2.05 11.44 6.37
C ARG A 81 1.02 11.99 5.40
N THR A 82 -0.19 11.44 5.43
CA THR A 82 -1.34 12.04 4.74
C THR A 82 -1.98 13.15 5.57
N LYS A 83 -1.98 14.38 5.05
CA LYS A 83 -2.79 15.51 5.50
C LYS A 83 -3.86 15.86 4.46
N GLY A 84 -5.03 15.23 4.59
CA GLY A 84 -6.14 15.44 3.65
C GLY A 84 -5.77 14.98 2.24
N ALA A 85 -5.68 15.93 1.30
CA ALA A 85 -5.25 15.73 -0.07
C ALA A 85 -3.71 15.77 -0.24
N ARG A 86 -2.96 16.27 0.74
CA ARG A 86 -1.51 16.36 0.69
C ARG A 86 -0.85 15.17 1.39
N VAL A 87 0.20 14.64 0.80
CA VAL A 87 1.04 13.58 1.34
C VAL A 87 2.43 14.15 1.58
N GLU A 88 2.91 14.10 2.80
CA GLU A 88 4.21 14.62 3.21
C GLU A 88 5.15 13.44 3.48
N PHE A 89 6.38 13.50 2.95
CA PHE A 89 7.41 12.51 3.20
C PHE A 89 8.33 13.02 4.31
N THR A 90 8.22 12.41 5.48
CA THR A 90 9.10 12.69 6.62
C THR A 90 10.45 12.02 6.41
N ASP A 91 10.45 10.81 5.83
CA ASP A 91 11.65 10.04 5.53
C ASP A 91 11.60 9.47 4.11
N ARG A 92 12.03 10.29 3.14
CA ARG A 92 12.04 9.93 1.72
C ARG A 92 12.95 8.73 1.45
N SER A 93 14.09 8.65 2.13
CA SER A 93 15.05 7.57 1.97
C SER A 93 14.48 6.23 2.42
N ALA A 94 13.78 6.18 3.56
CA ALA A 94 13.06 4.99 4.01
C ALA A 94 11.95 4.58 3.04
N LEU A 95 11.20 5.56 2.50
CA LEU A 95 10.17 5.28 1.50
C LEU A 95 10.77 4.69 0.21
N VAL A 96 11.87 5.25 -0.31
CA VAL A 96 12.56 4.74 -1.50
C VAL A 96 13.13 3.34 -1.24
N ALA A 97 13.68 3.11 -0.05
CA ALA A 97 14.18 1.79 0.35
C ALA A 97 13.05 0.76 0.60
N TYR A 98 11.84 1.21 0.93
CA TYR A 98 10.65 0.37 1.03
C TYR A 98 10.03 0.09 -0.33
N ALA A 99 10.04 1.09 -1.23
CA ALA A 99 9.54 0.97 -2.59
C ALA A 99 10.35 0.02 -3.48
N LYS A 100 11.36 -0.69 -2.93
CA LYS A 100 12.21 -1.66 -3.63
C LYS A 100 11.37 -2.39 -4.66
N PRO A 101 11.60 -2.14 -5.97
CA PRO A 101 10.84 -2.81 -7.00
C PRO A 101 11.18 -4.29 -6.92
N ASP A 102 10.35 -5.06 -6.23
CA ASP A 102 10.53 -6.49 -6.14
C ASP A 102 10.20 -7.09 -7.51
N PRO A 103 11.20 -7.67 -8.21
CA PRO A 103 11.03 -8.17 -9.57
C PRO A 103 10.09 -9.38 -9.66
N LEU A 104 9.58 -9.90 -8.54
CA LEU A 104 8.63 -11.01 -8.52
C LEU A 104 7.16 -10.56 -8.63
N VAL A 105 6.87 -9.26 -8.42
CA VAL A 105 5.51 -8.72 -8.38
C VAL A 105 5.10 -8.04 -9.70
N ASP A 106 6.08 -7.54 -10.45
CA ASP A 106 5.91 -6.85 -11.74
C ASP A 106 6.08 -7.80 -12.94
N LEU A 107 5.77 -9.09 -12.76
CA LEU A 107 5.57 -9.98 -13.90
C LEU A 107 4.10 -9.87 -14.32
N PRO A 108 3.80 -9.30 -15.51
CA PRO A 108 2.52 -9.57 -16.13
C PRO A 108 2.49 -11.06 -16.48
N ASP A 109 1.44 -11.76 -16.06
CA ASP A 109 1.03 -13.02 -16.70
C ASP A 109 0.58 -12.71 -18.13
#